data_AF-A0A2P8PT79-F1
#
_entry.id   AF-A0A2P8PT79-F1
#
_cell.length_a   1.000
_cell.length_b   1.000
_cell.length_c   1.000
_cell.angle_alpha   90.00
_cell.angle_beta   90.00
_cell.angle_gamma   90.00
#
_symmetry.space_group_name_H-M   'P 1'
#
loop_
_entity.id
_entity.type
_entity.pdbx_description
1 polymer ?
#
loop_
_entity_poly.entity_id
_entity_poly.type
_entity_poly.pdbx_seq_one_letter_code
_entity_poly.pdbx_strand_id
1 'polypeptide(L)'
;MLSFRTTDVDEARQVIHEGLYTNFIDVPDGSTGFMARYDIAAFGALTLGRLSFGSEVGIQFGELRSYHVDIPLGGHFAWRQGRHTHAVATTASAAVFQPHGVTTLDRVSTDCLMLAVKIDSQAQ
;
A
#
# COMPACT_ATOMS: atom_id res chain seq x y z
N MET A 1 16.63 -7.36 0.91
CA MET A 1 15.30 -7.66 1.45
C MET A 1 15.23 -7.07 2.85
N LEU A 2 14.21 -6.28 3.13
CA LEU A 2 13.90 -5.68 4.42
C LEU A 2 12.71 -6.43 5.02
N SER A 3 12.80 -6.81 6.30
CA SER A 3 11.65 -7.26 7.08
C SER A 3 11.48 -6.30 8.25
N PHE A 4 10.27 -5.78 8.43
CA PHE A 4 9.99 -4.69 9.35
C PHE A 4 8.66 -4.91 10.07
N ARG A 5 8.64 -4.57 11.36
CA ARG A 5 7.45 -4.67 12.22
C ARG A 5 7.46 -3.51 13.19
N THR A 6 6.34 -2.84 13.34
CA THR A 6 6.21 -1.73 14.30
C THR A 6 4.78 -1.56 14.76
N THR A 7 4.62 -1.02 15.96
CA THR A 7 3.35 -0.49 16.49
C THR A 7 3.27 1.03 16.38
N ASP A 8 4.30 1.69 15.84
CA ASP A 8 4.36 3.13 15.62
C ASP A 8 3.98 3.46 14.17
N VAL A 9 2.97 4.31 14.01
CA VAL A 9 2.45 4.71 12.70
C VAL A 9 3.47 5.54 11.92
N ASP A 10 4.27 6.36 12.59
CA ASP A 10 5.26 7.21 11.94
C ASP A 10 6.44 6.38 11.42
N GLU A 11 6.89 5.38 12.18
CA GLU A 11 7.87 4.41 11.67
C GLU A 11 7.32 3.62 10.48
N ALA A 12 6.05 3.21 10.56
CA ALA A 12 5.37 2.49 9.48
C ALA A 12 5.30 3.32 8.19
N ARG A 13 5.00 4.62 8.29
CA ARG A 13 5.00 5.57 7.16
C ARG A 13 6.40 5.71 6.57
N GLN A 14 7.42 5.85 7.41
CA GLN A 14 8.80 6.03 6.97
C GLN A 14 9.32 4.84 6.16
N VAL A 15 9.03 3.61 6.60
CA VAL A 15 9.47 2.42 5.87
C VAL A 15 8.78 2.29 4.50
N ILE A 16 7.49 2.62 4.40
CA ILE A 16 6.81 2.67 3.09
C ILE A 16 7.39 3.80 2.22
N HIS A 17 7.74 4.95 2.81
CA HIS A 17 8.37 6.06 2.09
C HIS A 17 9.70 5.67 1.45
N GLU A 18 10.55 4.97 2.19
CA GLU A 18 11.86 4.51 1.72
C GLU A 18 11.75 3.36 0.70
N GLY A 19 10.79 2.45 0.89
CA GLY A 19 10.69 1.23 0.07
C GLY A 19 9.80 1.35 -1.17
N LEU A 20 8.76 2.19 -1.14
CA LEU A 20 7.73 2.27 -2.18
C LEU A 20 7.49 3.71 -2.63
N TYR A 21 6.77 4.49 -1.80
CA TYR A 21 6.32 5.85 -2.09
C TYR A 21 6.11 6.66 -0.82
N THR A 22 6.26 7.99 -0.92
CA THR A 22 5.72 8.92 0.07
C THR A 22 4.25 8.66 0.29
N ASN A 23 3.87 8.57 1.57
CA ASN A 23 2.55 8.16 1.99
C ASN A 23 2.14 8.89 3.26
N PHE A 24 0.84 8.93 3.49
CA PHE A 24 0.24 9.27 4.77
C PHE A 24 -0.70 8.13 5.16
N ILE A 25 -0.40 7.48 6.29
CA ILE A 25 -1.22 6.39 6.84
C ILE A 25 -2.11 6.99 7.92
N ASP A 26 -3.41 6.98 7.71
CA ASP A 26 -4.41 7.40 8.69
C ASP A 26 -4.94 6.17 9.44
N VAL A 27 -4.97 6.25 10.77
CA VAL A 27 -5.53 5.20 11.62
C VAL A 27 -6.78 5.77 12.28
N PRO A 28 -7.98 5.17 12.07
CA PRO A 28 -9.21 5.70 12.63
C PRO A 28 -9.16 5.87 14.15
N ASP A 29 -9.77 6.94 14.64
CA ASP A 29 -9.86 7.23 16.08
C ASP A 29 -10.46 6.05 16.86
N GLY A 30 -9.85 5.70 17.99
CA GLY A 30 -10.28 4.59 18.82
C GLY A 30 -9.85 3.19 18.33
N SER A 31 -9.13 3.11 17.20
CA SER A 31 -8.42 1.89 16.81
C SER A 31 -7.38 1.53 17.88
N THR A 32 -7.43 0.30 18.38
CA THR A 32 -6.43 -0.22 19.32
C THR A 32 -5.59 -1.29 18.64
N GLY A 33 -4.29 -1.32 18.93
CA GLY A 33 -3.42 -2.40 18.45
C GLY A 33 -2.93 -2.26 17.01
N PHE A 34 -2.69 -1.03 16.53
CA PHE A 34 -1.97 -0.84 15.27
C PHE A 34 -0.66 -1.65 15.26
N MET A 35 -0.45 -2.40 14.18
CA MET A 35 0.73 -3.24 13.99
C MET A 35 1.00 -3.37 12.51
N ALA A 36 1.99 -2.64 12.01
CA ALA A 36 2.45 -2.78 10.64
C ALA A 36 3.44 -3.95 10.53
N ARG A 37 3.31 -4.74 9.46
CA ARG A 37 4.28 -5.80 9.11
C ARG A 37 4.56 -5.75 7.62
N TYR A 38 5.84 -5.59 7.27
CA TYR A 38 6.29 -5.45 5.91
C TYR A 38 7.45 -6.41 5.61
N ASP A 39 7.42 -7.05 4.46
CA ASP A 39 8.58 -7.68 3.85
C ASP A 39 8.77 -7.07 2.46
N ILE A 40 9.88 -6.36 2.21
CA ILE A 40 10.10 -5.61 0.97
C ILE A 40 11.42 -6.05 0.31
N ALA A 41 11.39 -6.28 -0.99
CA ALA A 41 12.55 -6.66 -1.78
C ALA A 41 12.52 -5.99 -3.16
N ALA A 42 13.66 -5.45 -3.59
CA ALA A 42 13.87 -4.88 -4.92
C ALA A 42 14.62 -5.86 -5.82
N PHE A 43 14.21 -5.93 -7.07
CA PHE A 43 14.69 -6.80 -8.14
C PHE A 43 14.77 -6.00 -9.45
N GLY A 44 15.84 -5.21 -9.62
CA GLY A 44 15.97 -4.34 -10.79
C GLY A 44 14.85 -3.30 -10.83
N ALA A 45 14.03 -3.33 -11.90
CA ALA A 45 12.89 -2.43 -12.09
C ALA A 45 11.63 -2.81 -11.30
N LEU A 46 11.68 -3.90 -10.52
CA LEU A 46 10.55 -4.38 -9.73
C LEU A 46 10.84 -4.24 -8.24
N THR A 47 9.89 -3.72 -7.48
CA THR A 47 9.89 -3.82 -6.02
C THR A 47 8.66 -4.57 -5.57
N LEU A 48 8.86 -5.63 -4.78
CA LEU A 48 7.83 -6.44 -4.19
C LEU A 48 7.73 -6.12 -2.70
N GLY A 49 6.52 -5.92 -2.20
CA GLY A 49 6.21 -5.73 -0.79
C GLY A 49 5.10 -6.66 -0.35
N ARG A 50 5.25 -7.35 0.77
CA ARG A 50 4.16 -8.03 1.47
C ARG A 50 3.78 -7.17 2.66
N LEU A 51 2.59 -6.59 2.66
CA LEU A 51 2.17 -5.59 3.65
C LEU A 51 0.90 -6.02 4.38
N SER A 52 0.83 -5.72 5.68
CA SER A 52 -0.40 -5.86 6.48
C SER A 52 -0.42 -4.84 7.61
N PHE A 53 -1.63 -4.44 7.99
CA PHE A 53 -1.90 -3.52 9.09
C PHE A 53 -2.82 -4.24 10.07
N GLY A 54 -2.38 -4.42 11.32
CA GLY A 54 -3.14 -5.07 12.39
C GLY A 54 -4.36 -4.28 12.86
N SER A 55 -4.69 -3.19 12.17
CA SER A 55 -5.90 -2.42 12.30
C SER A 55 -6.34 -1.93 10.93
N GLU A 56 -7.59 -1.49 10.83
CA GLU A 56 -8.05 -0.75 9.67
C GLU A 56 -7.25 0.55 9.52
N VAL A 57 -6.88 0.88 8.28
CA VAL A 57 -6.15 2.11 7.95
C VAL A 57 -6.65 2.72 6.65
N GLY A 58 -6.56 4.03 6.55
CA GLY A 58 -6.57 4.75 5.27
C GLY A 58 -5.14 5.05 4.86
N ILE A 59 -4.84 5.03 3.56
CA ILE A 59 -3.52 5.39 3.05
C ILE A 59 -3.67 6.34 1.88
N GLN A 60 -2.96 7.46 1.93
CA GLN A 60 -2.90 8.41 0.85
C GLN A 60 -1.51 8.41 0.25
N PHE A 61 -1.46 8.33 -1.06
CA PHE A 61 -0.26 8.47 -1.86
C PHE A 61 -0.40 9.69 -2.78
N GLY A 62 0.72 10.29 -3.15
CA GLY A 62 0.77 11.25 -4.24
C GLY A 62 0.61 10.57 -5.60
N GLU A 63 1.23 11.16 -6.62
CA GLU A 63 1.46 10.43 -7.86
C GLU A 63 2.52 9.34 -7.63
N LEU A 64 2.24 8.13 -8.10
CA LEU A 64 3.14 6.99 -7.91
C LEU A 64 4.38 7.08 -8.80
N ARG A 65 4.26 7.68 -9.99
CA ARG A 65 5.33 7.76 -11.02
C ARG A 65 5.86 6.42 -11.52
N SER A 66 5.27 5.31 -11.07
CA SER A 66 5.51 3.94 -11.49
C SER A 66 4.17 3.23 -11.60
N TYR A 67 4.11 2.15 -12.39
CA TYR A 67 2.94 1.28 -12.35
C TYR A 67 2.95 0.52 -11.02
N HIS A 68 1.78 0.30 -10.45
CA HIS A 68 1.67 -0.44 -9.19
C HIS A 68 0.50 -1.41 -9.23
N VAL A 69 0.69 -2.59 -8.66
CA VAL A 69 -0.38 -3.58 -8.50
C VAL A 69 -0.45 -3.99 -7.04
N ASP A 70 -1.63 -3.87 -6.44
CA ASP A 70 -1.89 -4.39 -5.10
C ASP A 70 -2.83 -5.58 -5.19
N ILE A 71 -2.35 -6.74 -4.73
CA ILE A 71 -3.04 -8.02 -4.79
C ILE A 71 -3.36 -8.46 -3.36
N PRO A 72 -4.63 -8.38 -2.91
CA PRO A 72 -5.03 -8.97 -1.65
C PRO A 72 -4.83 -10.49 -1.65
N LEU A 73 -4.12 -11.00 -0.66
CA LEU A 73 -3.99 -12.41 -0.32
C LEU A 73 -4.96 -12.80 0.81
N GLY A 74 -5.53 -11.80 1.48
CA GLY A 74 -6.60 -11.88 2.48
C GLY A 74 -7.23 -10.49 2.64
N GLY A 75 -8.40 -10.41 3.26
CA GLY A 75 -9.13 -9.15 3.46
C GLY A 75 -9.49 -8.43 2.16
N HIS A 76 -9.60 -7.11 2.24
CA HIS A 76 -9.96 -6.24 1.11
C HIS A 76 -9.49 -4.80 1.35
N PHE A 77 -9.52 -3.99 0.29
CA PHE A 77 -9.37 -2.55 0.43
C PHE A 77 -10.18 -1.77 -0.62
N ALA A 78 -10.72 -0.62 -0.22
CA ALA A 78 -11.30 0.37 -1.11
C ALA A 78 -10.21 1.33 -1.59
N TRP A 79 -10.20 1.65 -2.88
CA TRP A 79 -9.16 2.49 -3.47
C TRP A 79 -9.70 3.46 -4.51
N ARG A 80 -8.98 4.56 -4.70
CA ARG A 80 -9.21 5.54 -5.75
C ARG A 80 -7.92 5.91 -6.45
N GLN A 81 -8.03 6.23 -7.74
CA GLN A 81 -6.96 6.89 -8.48
C GLN A 81 -7.53 7.96 -9.42
N GLY A 82 -7.03 9.19 -9.28
CA GLY A 82 -7.57 10.32 -10.02
C GLY A 82 -9.03 10.63 -9.64
N ARG A 83 -9.82 11.12 -10.61
CA ARG A 83 -11.18 11.63 -10.34
C ARG A 83 -12.31 10.62 -10.55
N HIS A 84 -12.08 9.57 -11.33
CA HIS A 84 -13.15 8.70 -11.82
C HIS A 84 -12.98 7.23 -11.45
N THR A 85 -11.82 6.83 -10.95
CA THR A 85 -11.57 5.44 -10.56
C THR A 85 -11.78 5.30 -9.07
N HIS A 86 -12.79 4.51 -8.70
CA HIS A 86 -13.06 4.06 -7.33
C HIS A 86 -13.52 2.60 -7.40
N ALA A 87 -12.87 1.71 -6.66
CA ALA A 87 -13.20 0.30 -6.64
C ALA A 87 -12.77 -0.37 -5.32
N VAL A 88 -13.16 -1.62 -5.16
CA VAL A 88 -12.72 -2.48 -4.05
C VAL A 88 -11.92 -3.64 -4.62
N ALA A 89 -10.72 -3.84 -4.08
CA ALA A 89 -9.90 -5.01 -4.34
C ALA A 89 -10.15 -6.07 -3.26
N THR A 90 -10.19 -7.33 -3.69
CA THR A 90 -10.40 -8.50 -2.83
C THR A 90 -9.44 -9.61 -3.27
N THR A 91 -9.49 -10.78 -2.63
CA THR A 91 -8.71 -11.94 -3.09
C THR A 91 -9.11 -12.43 -4.49
N ALA A 92 -10.25 -11.98 -5.03
CA ALA A 92 -10.69 -12.26 -6.39
C ALA A 92 -10.29 -11.17 -7.42
N SER A 93 -9.79 -10.01 -6.97
CA SER A 93 -9.52 -8.87 -7.84
C SER A 93 -8.38 -7.98 -7.30
N ALA A 94 -7.32 -7.83 -8.09
CA ALA A 94 -6.23 -6.91 -7.79
C ALA A 94 -6.56 -5.47 -8.21
N ALA A 95 -5.98 -4.49 -7.52
CA ALA A 95 -5.98 -3.10 -7.96
C ALA A 95 -4.76 -2.84 -8.85
N VAL A 96 -4.96 -2.19 -9.99
CA VAL A 96 -3.89 -1.78 -10.91
C VAL A 96 -3.89 -0.26 -11.00
N PHE A 97 -2.77 0.34 -10.60
CA PHE A 97 -2.57 1.77 -10.53
C PHE A 97 -1.63 2.23 -11.63
N GLN A 98 -1.99 3.36 -12.22
CA GLN A 98 -1.19 4.06 -13.22
C GLN A 98 -0.09 4.91 -12.56
N PRO A 99 0.97 5.28 -13.30
CA PRO A 99 1.99 6.21 -12.81
C PRO A 99 1.47 7.61 -12.45
N HIS A 100 0.31 7.98 -12.98
CA HIS A 100 -0.25 9.33 -12.85
C HIS A 100 -1.58 9.31 -12.10
N GLY A 101 -1.85 10.41 -11.40
CA GLY A 101 -3.03 10.57 -10.58
C GLY A 101 -2.78 10.24 -9.11
N VAL A 102 -3.33 11.11 -8.25
CA VAL A 102 -3.34 10.90 -6.79
C VAL A 102 -4.03 9.58 -6.50
N THR A 103 -3.39 8.76 -5.67
CA THR A 103 -3.86 7.42 -5.34
C THR A 103 -4.18 7.33 -3.85
N THR A 104 -5.32 6.77 -3.50
CA THR A 104 -5.69 6.53 -2.10
C THR A 104 -6.18 5.10 -1.93
N LEU A 105 -5.84 4.49 -0.82
CA LEU A 105 -6.53 3.33 -0.26
C LEU A 105 -7.40 3.89 0.86
N ASP A 106 -8.66 4.17 0.56
CA ASP A 106 -9.54 4.86 1.50
C ASP A 106 -9.80 4.03 2.77
N ARG A 107 -9.78 2.70 2.62
CA ARG A 107 -9.98 1.76 3.72
C ARG A 107 -9.32 0.44 3.39
N VAL A 108 -8.29 0.07 4.15
CA VAL A 108 -7.65 -1.25 4.13
C VAL A 108 -8.14 -2.02 5.35
N SER A 109 -8.75 -3.19 5.16
CA SER A 109 -9.29 -3.97 6.28
C SER A 109 -8.20 -4.52 7.19
N THR A 110 -8.52 -4.72 8.47
CA THR A 110 -7.59 -5.25 9.50
C THR A 110 -6.98 -6.62 9.15
N ASP A 111 -7.71 -7.43 8.39
CA ASP A 111 -7.29 -8.75 7.92
C ASP A 111 -6.63 -8.72 6.53
N CYS A 112 -6.43 -7.53 5.97
CA CYS A 112 -5.83 -7.37 4.66
C CYS A 112 -4.33 -7.67 4.70
N LEU A 113 -3.96 -8.73 3.99
CA LEU A 113 -2.58 -9.02 3.63
C LEU A 113 -2.47 -8.77 2.13
N MET A 114 -1.59 -7.87 1.71
CA MET A 114 -1.44 -7.52 0.29
C MET A 114 -0.03 -7.79 -0.21
N LEU A 115 0.06 -8.26 -1.44
CA LEU A 115 1.27 -8.23 -2.25
C LEU A 115 1.23 -6.94 -3.10
N ALA A 116 2.11 -6.01 -2.75
CA ALA A 116 2.37 -4.77 -3.45
C ALA A 116 3.49 -4.99 -4.49
N VAL A 117 3.23 -4.65 -5.74
CA VAL A 117 4.17 -4.79 -6.86
C VAL A 117 4.34 -3.45 -7.51
N LYS A 118 5.47 -2.80 -7.25
CA LYS A 118 5.91 -1.59 -7.95
C LYS A 118 6.73 -1.98 -9.17
N ILE A 119 6.37 -1.40 -10.32
CA ILE A 119 7.01 -1.61 -11.61
C ILE A 119 7.47 -0.25 -12.11
N ASP A 120 8.77 0.00 -12.00
CA ASP A 120 9.36 1.25 -12.47
C ASP A 120 9.33 1.28 -13.99
N SER A 121 8.69 2.31 -14.56
CA SER A 121 8.78 2.54 -15.99
C SER A 121 10.21 2.95 -16.31
N GLN A 122 10.93 2.13 -17.06
CA GLN A 122 12.25 2.45 -17.63
C GLN A 122 12.08 3.50 -18.74
N ALA A 123 11.55 4.68 -18.42
CA ALA A 123 11.73 5.86 -19.22
C ALA A 123 13.00 6.53 -18.69
N GLN A 124 14.15 6.04 -19.14
CA GLN A 124 15.39 6.82 -19.12
C GLN A 124 15.27 7.97 -20.11
#